data_AF-A0A6M2EE94-F1
#
_entry.id   AF-A0A6M2EE94-F1
#
_cell.length_a   1.000
_cell.length_b   1.000
_cell.length_c   1.000
_cell.angle_alpha   90.00
_cell.angle_beta   90.00
_cell.angle_gamma   90.00
#
_symmetry.space_group_name_H-M   'P 1'
#
loop_
_entity.id
_entity.type
_entity.pdbx_description
1 polymer ?
#
loop_
_entity_poly.entity_id
_entity_poly.type
_entity_poly.pdbx_seq_one_letter_code
_entity_poly.pdbx_strand_id
1 'polypeptide(L)'
;MVLPGSEIPEWFGDKGIGSSLTIQLPSNCHQLKGIALCLVFLLPLPPRDRSSVIVNYDFHVKYKNGGHDDVVVDSLDFFELSYDSDHMILFYSLELVNKLRKYSGNEVTFEFYHHEGYSNDCRRRPVELKSWGVYLHFDESTGVQIFTR
;
A
#
# COMPACT_ATOMS: atom_id res chain seq x y z
N MET A 1 -9.86 0.59 7.52
CA MET A 1 -10.00 0.99 8.93
C MET A 1 -8.68 1.56 9.41
N VAL A 2 -8.71 2.70 10.09
CA VAL A 2 -7.52 3.31 10.73
C VAL A 2 -7.56 2.96 12.22
N LEU A 3 -6.48 2.39 12.73
CA LEU A 3 -6.34 1.96 14.12
C LEU A 3 -5.14 2.67 14.77
N PRO A 4 -5.21 3.04 16.06
CA PRO A 4 -4.03 3.51 16.78
C PRO A 4 -3.04 2.36 16.95
N GLY A 5 -1.78 2.58 16.62
CA GLY A 5 -0.74 1.57 16.76
C GLY A 5 0.46 1.79 15.85
N SER A 6 1.61 1.36 16.33
CA SER A 6 2.90 1.54 15.66
C SER A 6 3.53 0.23 15.18
N GLU A 7 2.90 -0.90 15.50
CA GLU A 7 3.42 -2.25 15.26
C GLU A 7 2.62 -2.97 14.18
N ILE A 8 3.32 -3.63 13.26
CA ILE A 8 2.73 -4.46 12.22
C ILE A 8 2.38 -5.82 12.82
N PRO A 9 1.11 -6.28 12.78
CA PRO A 9 0.73 -7.57 13.33
C PRO A 9 1.51 -8.76 12.77
N GLU A 10 1.70 -9.82 13.56
CA GLU A 10 2.50 -11.00 13.18
C GLU A 10 1.94 -11.84 12.04
N TRP A 11 0.65 -11.72 11.74
CA TRP A 11 0.01 -12.48 10.66
C TRP A 11 0.23 -11.87 9.26
N PHE A 12 0.91 -10.71 9.15
CA PHE A 12 1.37 -10.20 7.86
C PHE A 12 2.57 -11.01 7.37
N GLY A 13 2.45 -11.59 6.18
CA GLY A 13 3.49 -12.45 5.60
C GLY A 13 4.73 -11.66 5.17
N ASP A 14 4.53 -10.58 4.42
CA ASP A 14 5.60 -9.68 4.00
C ASP A 14 5.60 -8.43 4.87
N LYS A 15 6.75 -8.05 5.42
CA LYS A 15 6.93 -6.86 6.24
C LYS A 15 8.19 -6.10 5.82
N GLY A 16 8.20 -4.79 6.00
CA GLY A 16 9.36 -3.95 5.70
C GLY A 16 9.41 -2.68 6.52
N ILE A 17 10.59 -2.04 6.49
CA ILE A 17 10.88 -0.76 7.15
C ILE A 17 11.23 0.27 6.07
N GLY A 18 10.72 1.49 6.23
CA GLY A 18 11.01 2.62 5.35
C GLY A 18 9.94 2.92 4.29
N SER A 19 10.16 4.01 3.56
CA SER A 19 9.18 4.70 2.70
C SER A 19 8.82 4.00 1.38
N SER A 20 9.44 2.87 1.06
CA SER A 20 9.18 2.13 -0.18
C SER A 20 8.56 0.77 0.13
N LEU A 21 7.32 0.58 -0.32
CA LEU A 21 6.59 -0.68 -0.25
C LEU A 21 6.72 -1.38 -1.60
N THR A 22 7.62 -2.35 -1.70
CA THR A 22 7.79 -3.15 -2.92
C THR A 22 7.47 -4.61 -2.61
N ILE A 23 6.57 -5.20 -3.39
CA ILE A 23 6.19 -6.60 -3.27
C ILE A 23 6.34 -7.32 -4.60
N GLN A 24 6.72 -8.59 -4.53
CA GLN A 24 6.73 -9.49 -5.68
C GLN A 24 5.37 -10.17 -5.76
N LEU A 25 4.57 -9.82 -6.76
CA LEU A 25 3.30 -10.50 -6.97
C LEU A 25 3.55 -11.96 -7.38
N PRO A 26 2.82 -12.92 -6.80
CA PRO A 26 2.96 -14.30 -7.21
C PRO A 26 2.35 -14.52 -8.60
N SER A 27 2.74 -15.61 -9.26
CA SER A 27 2.29 -15.90 -10.63
C SER A 27 0.83 -16.34 -10.72
N ASN A 28 0.21 -16.69 -9.60
CA ASN A 28 -1.18 -17.14 -9.49
C ASN A 28 -2.14 -16.03 -9.00
N CYS A 29 -1.90 -14.74 -9.34
CA CYS A 29 -2.80 -13.65 -8.93
C CYS A 29 -4.27 -13.83 -9.39
N HIS A 30 -4.57 -14.69 -10.36
CA HIS A 30 -5.95 -15.04 -10.71
C HIS A 30 -6.72 -15.67 -9.53
N GLN A 31 -6.04 -16.29 -8.57
CA GLN A 31 -6.60 -16.81 -7.32
C GLN A 31 -6.65 -15.75 -6.20
N LEU A 32 -6.05 -14.56 -6.39
CA LEU A 32 -6.05 -13.50 -5.40
C LEU A 32 -7.49 -13.03 -5.17
N LYS A 33 -8.00 -13.19 -3.96
CA LYS A 33 -9.32 -12.73 -3.52
C LYS A 33 -9.25 -11.37 -2.84
N GLY A 34 -8.13 -11.09 -2.17
CA GLY A 34 -7.97 -9.92 -1.33
C GLY A 34 -6.51 -9.53 -1.16
N ILE A 35 -6.29 -8.26 -0.90
CA ILE A 35 -5.03 -7.75 -0.37
C ILE A 35 -5.35 -6.98 0.91
N ALA A 36 -4.56 -7.21 1.94
CA ALA A 36 -4.54 -6.41 3.15
C ALA A 36 -3.19 -5.70 3.22
N LEU A 37 -3.23 -4.37 3.33
CA LEU A 37 -2.06 -3.55 3.66
C LEU A 37 -2.14 -3.17 5.14
N CYS A 38 -0.99 -3.10 5.80
CA CYS A 38 -0.78 -2.52 7.11
C CYS A 38 0.30 -1.47 6.97
N LEU A 39 -0.05 -0.20 7.13
CA LEU A 39 0.86 0.91 6.87
C LEU A 39 0.99 1.73 8.15
N VAL A 40 2.22 2.03 8.57
CA VAL A 40 2.53 2.94 9.68
C VAL A 40 3.25 4.14 9.10
N PHE A 41 2.57 5.28 9.10
CA PHE A 41 3.09 6.52 8.51
C PHE A 41 3.83 7.37 9.54
N LEU A 42 4.89 8.03 9.06
CA LEU A 42 5.49 9.17 9.74
C LEU A 42 4.92 10.45 9.12
N LEU A 43 3.97 11.06 9.81
CA LEU A 43 3.34 12.28 9.32
C LEU A 43 4.21 13.51 9.63
N PRO A 44 4.34 14.46 8.68
CA PRO A 44 4.97 15.74 8.98
C PRO A 44 4.13 16.50 10.02
N LEU A 45 4.71 17.51 10.67
CA LEU A 45 3.94 18.33 11.61
C LEU A 45 2.72 18.98 10.92
N PRO A 46 1.53 18.97 11.57
CA PRO A 46 0.35 19.58 11.00
C PRO A 46 0.55 21.08 10.75
N PRO A 47 0.04 21.63 9.63
CA PRO A 47 -0.32 23.04 9.57
C PRO A 47 -1.26 23.38 10.74
N ARG A 48 -1.19 24.60 11.30
CA ARG A 48 -1.92 24.99 12.51
C ARG A 48 -3.45 24.77 12.48
N ASP A 49 -4.04 24.60 11.30
CA ASP A 49 -5.48 24.43 11.09
C ASP A 49 -5.88 23.03 10.56
N ARG A 50 -4.96 22.06 10.51
CA ARG A 50 -5.29 20.69 10.07
C ARG A 50 -5.09 19.67 11.19
N SER A 51 -6.17 19.00 11.55
CA SER A 51 -6.15 17.85 12.48
C SER A 51 -5.92 16.52 11.78
N SER A 52 -6.00 16.49 10.45
CA SER A 52 -5.84 15.27 9.66
C SER A 52 -5.21 15.52 8.28
N VAL A 53 -4.68 14.45 7.70
CA VAL A 53 -4.13 14.43 6.34
C VAL A 53 -4.80 13.34 5.50
N ILE A 54 -5.08 13.68 4.24
CA ILE A 54 -5.57 12.75 3.23
C ILE A 54 -4.38 12.15 2.51
N VAL A 55 -4.14 10.86 2.71
CA VAL A 55 -3.06 10.11 2.03
C VAL A 55 -3.63 9.32 0.87
N ASN A 56 -3.04 9.50 -0.30
CA ASN A 56 -3.31 8.76 -1.54
C ASN A 56 -2.12 7.84 -1.83
N TYR A 57 -2.33 6.87 -2.71
CA TYR A 57 -1.24 6.04 -3.21
C TYR A 57 -1.36 5.83 -4.72
N ASP A 58 -0.20 5.70 -5.36
CA ASP A 58 -0.05 5.18 -6.72
C ASP A 58 0.81 3.90 -6.64
N PHE A 59 0.83 3.08 -7.69
CA PHE A 59 1.74 1.94 -7.77
C PHE A 59 2.44 1.84 -9.13
N HIS A 60 3.67 1.33 -9.13
CA HIS A 60 4.52 1.16 -10.29
C HIS A 60 4.79 -0.32 -10.51
N VAL A 61 4.80 -0.77 -11.75
CA VAL A 61 5.03 -2.18 -12.09
C VAL A 61 6.35 -2.32 -12.82
N LYS A 62 7.21 -3.21 -12.32
CA LYS A 62 8.46 -3.57 -12.96
C LYS A 62 8.35 -4.99 -13.52
N TYR A 63 8.41 -5.09 -14.85
CA TYR A 63 8.24 -6.36 -15.55
C TYR A 63 9.53 -7.19 -15.50
N LYS A 64 9.42 -8.49 -15.20
CA LYS A 64 10.59 -9.39 -15.12
C LYS A 64 11.35 -9.56 -16.44
N ASN A 65 10.70 -9.31 -17.58
CA ASN A 65 11.24 -9.60 -18.90
C ASN A 65 11.91 -8.39 -19.59
N GLY A 66 12.18 -7.29 -18.87
CA GLY A 66 12.80 -6.10 -19.46
C GLY A 66 11.90 -5.34 -20.43
N GLY A 67 10.59 -5.59 -20.40
CA GLY A 67 9.61 -4.72 -21.04
C GLY A 67 9.58 -3.36 -20.34
N HIS A 68 9.28 -2.29 -21.09
CA HIS A 68 9.17 -0.92 -20.59
C HIS A 68 8.43 -0.89 -19.25
N ASP A 69 9.04 -0.23 -18.24
CA ASP A 69 8.40 0.04 -16.95
C ASP A 69 7.11 0.84 -17.21
N ASP A 70 5.97 0.16 -17.29
CA ASP A 70 4.69 0.83 -17.40
C ASP A 70 4.36 1.42 -16.03
N VAL A 71 4.42 2.73 -15.95
CA VAL A 71 3.93 3.49 -14.79
C VAL A 71 2.41 3.52 -14.87
N VAL A 72 1.77 2.55 -14.23
CA VAL A 72 0.30 2.50 -14.12
C VAL A 72 -0.11 3.35 -12.92
N VAL A 73 -0.23 4.66 -13.14
CA VAL A 73 -0.74 5.57 -12.11
C VAL A 73 -2.22 5.31 -11.92
N ASP A 74 -2.57 4.67 -10.82
CA ASP A 74 -3.96 4.46 -10.43
C ASP A 74 -4.16 4.94 -9.00
N SER A 75 -4.71 6.14 -8.86
CA SER A 75 -4.92 6.83 -7.59
C SER A 75 -6.20 6.30 -6.95
N LEU A 76 -6.06 5.31 -6.07
CA LEU A 76 -7.19 4.42 -5.82
C LEU A 76 -7.96 4.60 -4.54
N ASP A 77 -7.37 5.05 -3.45
CA ASP A 77 -8.15 5.30 -2.24
C ASP A 77 -7.43 6.31 -1.37
N PHE A 78 -8.22 7.03 -0.56
CA PHE A 78 -7.69 7.97 0.41
C PHE A 78 -7.94 7.52 1.84
N PHE A 79 -6.97 7.79 2.71
CA PHE A 79 -7.08 7.58 4.13
C PHE A 79 -6.95 8.91 4.87
N GLU A 80 -7.85 9.15 5.83
CA GLU A 80 -7.74 10.28 6.75
C GLU A 80 -6.96 9.84 8.00
N LEU A 81 -5.79 10.42 8.22
CA LEU A 81 -4.91 10.12 9.36
C LEU A 81 -4.80 11.34 10.27
N SER A 82 -4.87 11.12 11.58
CA SER A 82 -4.65 12.16 12.60
C SER A 82 -3.15 12.37 12.87
N TYR A 83 -2.74 13.52 13.39
CA TYR A 83 -1.33 13.76 13.76
C TYR A 83 -0.95 13.24 15.15
N ASP A 84 -1.94 12.84 15.97
CA ASP A 84 -1.72 12.58 17.40
C ASP A 84 -1.21 11.16 17.70
N SER A 85 -1.00 10.31 16.70
CA SER A 85 -0.60 8.91 16.89
C SER A 85 0.02 8.29 15.63
N ASP A 86 0.82 7.23 15.83
CA ASP A 86 1.13 6.29 14.75
C ASP A 86 -0.19 5.60 14.35
N HIS A 87 -0.49 5.59 13.05
CA HIS A 87 -1.71 4.98 12.51
C HIS A 87 -1.39 3.70 11.80
N MET A 88 -2.14 2.65 12.13
CA MET A 88 -2.19 1.41 11.39
C MET A 88 -3.39 1.42 10.45
N ILE A 89 -3.15 1.38 9.14
CA ILE A 89 -4.23 1.26 8.16
C ILE A 89 -4.41 -0.19 7.76
N LEU A 90 -5.59 -0.76 8.00
CA LEU A 90 -6.01 -2.03 7.42
C LEU A 90 -6.99 -1.77 6.26
N PHE A 91 -6.58 -2.15 5.05
CA PHE A 91 -7.34 -1.88 3.84
C PHE A 91 -7.54 -3.15 3.01
N TYR A 92 -8.79 -3.44 2.65
CA TYR A 92 -9.17 -4.54 1.77
C TYR A 92 -9.87 -3.97 0.54
N SER A 93 -9.28 -4.14 -0.65
CA SER A 93 -9.88 -3.66 -1.90
C SER A 93 -9.90 -4.71 -2.99
N LEU A 94 -11.11 -5.04 -3.43
CA LEU A 94 -11.34 -5.90 -4.59
C LEU A 94 -10.95 -5.21 -5.90
N GLU A 95 -11.06 -3.87 -5.97
CA GLU A 95 -10.64 -3.11 -7.13
C GLU A 95 -9.13 -3.17 -7.33
N LEU A 96 -8.37 -2.99 -6.24
CA LEU A 96 -6.92 -3.15 -6.25
C LEU A 96 -6.54 -4.58 -6.67
N VAL A 97 -7.21 -5.60 -6.15
CA VAL A 97 -7.01 -7.01 -6.57
C VAL A 97 -7.21 -7.17 -8.08
N ASN A 98 -8.30 -6.64 -8.64
CA ASN A 98 -8.58 -6.75 -10.06
C ASN A 98 -7.52 -6.07 -10.94
N LYS A 99 -6.92 -5.00 -10.45
CA LYS A 99 -5.83 -4.30 -11.13
C LYS A 99 -4.52 -5.09 -11.02
N LEU A 100 -4.15 -5.54 -9.82
CA LEU A 100 -2.93 -6.32 -9.57
C LEU A 100 -2.92 -7.67 -10.31
N ARG A 101 -4.09 -8.26 -10.58
CA ARG A 101 -4.21 -9.49 -11.39
C ARG A 101 -3.53 -9.40 -12.76
N LYS A 102 -3.54 -8.22 -13.40
CA LYS A 102 -2.90 -7.99 -14.70
C LYS A 102 -1.39 -8.07 -14.64
N TYR A 103 -0.82 -7.84 -13.46
CA TYR A 103 0.62 -7.77 -13.22
C TYR A 103 1.15 -9.00 -12.50
N SER A 104 0.40 -10.12 -12.56
CA SER A 104 0.77 -11.42 -11.98
C SER A 104 2.21 -11.79 -12.30
N GLY A 105 2.99 -12.17 -11.28
CA GLY A 105 4.39 -12.55 -11.41
C GLY A 105 5.39 -11.38 -11.53
N ASN A 106 4.96 -10.12 -11.54
CA ASN A 106 5.83 -8.95 -11.62
C ASN A 106 6.02 -8.28 -10.25
N GLU A 107 7.00 -7.38 -10.18
CA GLU A 107 7.23 -6.55 -9.00
C GLU A 107 6.33 -5.33 -9.04
N VAL A 108 5.74 -4.98 -7.90
CA VAL A 108 4.90 -3.78 -7.74
C VAL A 108 5.42 -2.95 -6.58
N THR A 109 5.63 -1.66 -6.83
CA THR A 109 6.06 -0.68 -5.82
C THR A 109 4.95 0.34 -5.58
N PHE A 110 4.54 0.50 -4.34
CA PHE A 110 3.55 1.49 -3.92
C PHE A 110 4.25 2.77 -3.45
N GLU A 111 3.75 3.90 -3.90
CA GLU A 111 4.20 5.23 -3.48
C GLU A 111 3.04 6.00 -2.86
N PHE A 112 3.26 6.54 -1.66
CA PHE A 112 2.23 7.23 -0.89
C PHE A 112 2.50 8.72 -0.85
N TYR A 113 1.45 9.51 -1.04
CA TYR A 113 1.56 10.97 -1.07
C TYR A 113 0.31 11.64 -0.50
N HIS A 114 0.45 12.88 -0.07
CA HIS A 114 -0.68 13.75 0.27
C HIS A 114 -0.67 14.98 -0.63
N HIS A 115 -1.84 15.58 -0.79
CA HIS A 115 -1.96 16.84 -1.51
C HIS A 115 -1.81 18.04 -0.56
N GLU A 116 -0.84 18.88 -0.87
CA GLU A 116 -0.59 20.15 -0.19
C GLU A 116 -0.95 21.31 -1.13
N GLY A 117 -1.60 22.37 -0.60
CA GLY A 117 -1.97 23.56 -1.36
C GLY A 117 -3.48 23.80 -1.49
N TYR A 118 -3.83 24.97 -2.05
CA TYR A 118 -5.21 25.34 -2.42
C TYR A 118 -5.48 24.92 -3.87
N SER A 119 -6.75 24.76 -4.25
CA SER A 119 -7.24 24.04 -5.45
C SER A 119 -6.49 24.24 -6.78
N ASN A 120 -5.77 25.35 -6.98
CA ASN A 120 -5.05 25.65 -8.22
C ASN A 120 -3.51 25.44 -8.14
N ASP A 121 -2.93 25.15 -6.97
CA ASP A 121 -1.50 24.79 -6.76
C ASP A 121 -1.40 23.56 -5.84
N CYS A 122 -2.15 22.51 -6.16
CA CYS A 122 -2.12 21.25 -5.44
C CYS A 122 -0.84 20.47 -5.80
N ARG A 123 0.12 20.41 -4.88
CA ARG A 123 1.36 19.65 -5.05
C ARG A 123 1.25 18.30 -4.37
N ARG A 124 1.71 17.25 -5.06
CA ARG A 124 1.89 15.92 -4.45
C ARG A 124 3.15 15.94 -3.60
N ARG A 125 3.00 15.62 -2.32
CA ARG A 125 4.09 15.51 -1.35
C ARG A 125 4.20 14.05 -0.89
N PRO A 126 5.35 13.40 -1.07
CA PRO A 126 5.57 12.06 -0.53
C PRO A 126 5.26 12.02 0.97
N VAL A 127 4.66 10.93 1.42
CA VAL A 127 4.49 10.63 2.85
C VAL A 127 5.50 9.56 3.23
N GLU A 128 6.20 9.76 4.34
CA GLU A 128 7.16 8.78 4.83
C GLU A 128 6.43 7.62 5.54
N LEU A 129 6.89 6.39 5.28
CA LEU A 129 6.44 5.21 6.02
C LEU A 129 7.54 4.82 7.01
N LYS A 130 7.12 4.54 8.23
CA LYS A 130 7.97 3.94 9.26
C LYS A 130 8.13 2.45 8.99
N SER A 131 7.01 1.76 8.78
CA SER A 131 6.96 0.33 8.52
C SER A 131 5.69 -0.04 7.76
N TRP A 132 5.73 -1.20 7.12
CA TRP A 132 4.61 -1.74 6.38
C TRP A 132 4.52 -3.26 6.50
N GLY A 133 3.31 -3.78 6.27
CA GLY A 133 3.00 -5.20 6.14
C GLY A 133 2.02 -5.44 5.00
N VAL A 134 2.20 -6.53 4.28
CA VAL A 134 1.28 -6.96 3.21
C VAL A 134 0.85 -8.41 3.43
N TYR A 135 -0.44 -8.63 3.26
CA TYR A 135 -1.04 -9.95 3.29
C TYR A 135 -1.88 -10.15 2.03
N LEU A 136 -1.54 -11.17 1.25
CA LEU A 136 -2.25 -11.55 0.04
C LEU A 136 -3.16 -12.74 0.36
N HIS A 137 -4.46 -12.56 0.19
CA HIS A 137 -5.47 -13.59 0.43
C HIS A 137 -5.81 -14.30 -0.88
N PHE A 138 -5.49 -15.59 -0.97
CA PHE A 138 -5.81 -16.45 -2.12
C PHE A 138 -7.01 -17.34 -1.87
N ASP A 139 -7.68 -17.77 -2.93
CA ASP A 139 -8.68 -18.83 -2.85
C ASP A 139 -8.02 -20.16 -2.42
N GLU A 140 -8.49 -20.75 -1.33
CA GLU A 140 -7.98 -22.03 -0.79
C GLU A 140 -8.37 -23.27 -1.62
N SER A 141 -8.92 -23.08 -2.82
CA SER A 141 -9.44 -24.18 -3.66
C SER A 141 -8.38 -25.04 -4.35
N THR A 142 -7.09 -24.77 -4.16
CA THR A 142 -6.01 -25.72 -4.47
C THR A 142 -5.01 -25.75 -3.33
N GLY A 143 -5.01 -26.83 -2.56
CA GLY A 143 -4.28 -26.94 -1.30
C GLY A 143 -2.76 -26.80 -1.38
N VAL A 144 -2.19 -26.36 -0.24
CA VAL A 144 -0.79 -26.52 0.21
C VAL A 144 0.22 -25.69 -0.60
N GLN A 145 0.92 -24.66 -0.09
CA GLN A 145 1.74 -24.59 1.12
C GLN A 145 1.82 -23.16 1.67
N ILE A 146 1.73 -23.06 2.99
CA ILE A 146 2.21 -21.92 3.77
C ILE A 146 3.75 -21.93 3.65
N PHE A 147 4.33 -20.99 2.91
CA PHE A 147 5.76 -20.73 3.00
C PHE A 147 6.01 -19.77 4.17
N THR A 148 6.14 -20.33 5.37
CA THR A 148 6.90 -19.71 6.45
C THR A 148 8.39 -19.91 6.20
N ARG A 149 9.16 -18.83 6.17
CA ARG A 149 10.58 -18.90 6.49
C ARG A 149 10.96 -17.75 7.40
#